data_AF-A0A955GVG2-F1
#
_entry.id   AF-A0A955GVG2-F1
#
_cell.length_a   1.000
_cell.length_b   1.000
_cell.length_c   1.000
_cell.angle_alpha   90.00
_cell.angle_beta   90.00
_cell.angle_gamma   90.00
#
_symmetry.space_group_name_H-M   'P 1'
#
loop_
_entity.id
_entity.type
_entity.pdbx_description
1 polymer ?
#
loop_
_entity_poly.entity_id
_entity_poly.type
_entity_poly.pdbx_seq_one_letter_code
_entity_poly.pdbx_strand_id
1 'polypeptide(L)'
;MALMVGWSAYVRYDIAMEMVDRRAEAEQQAAVLQERLNDLQAEVEYLSNDRGIEAEMRRQFDVSLPGEQVVVIVEDEDDGPVVEPLATTTPQKHKRWYQFWR
;
A
#
# COMPACT_ATOMS: atom_id res chain seq x y z
N MET A 1 28.23 48.36 28.92
CA MET A 1 28.94 47.07 28.75
C MET A 1 28.24 45.94 29.48
N ALA A 2 28.14 45.94 30.82
CA ALA A 2 27.51 44.84 31.57
C ALA A 2 26.06 44.50 31.14
N LEU A 3 25.23 45.51 30.87
CA LEU A 3 23.86 45.30 30.37
C LEU A 3 23.80 44.62 28.99
N MET A 4 24.72 44.96 28.09
CA MET A 4 24.79 44.31 26.77
C MET A 4 25.28 42.85 26.87
N VAL A 5 26.20 42.58 27.79
CA VAL A 5 26.67 41.21 28.05
C VAL A 5 25.57 40.37 28.67
N GLY A 6 24.83 40.90 29.65
CA GLY A 6 23.68 40.23 30.25
C GLY A 6 22.57 39.94 29.25
N TRP A 7 22.24 40.90 28.39
CA TRP A 7 21.26 40.71 27.31
C TRP A 7 21.70 39.63 26.32
N SER A 8 22.96 39.67 25.87
CA SER A 8 23.52 38.66 24.96
C SER A 8 23.47 37.25 25.57
N ALA A 9 23.81 37.12 26.86
CA ALA A 9 23.74 35.84 27.57
C ALA A 9 22.29 35.33 27.68
N TYR A 10 21.34 36.20 27.97
CA TYR A 10 19.91 35.85 28.04
C TYR A 10 19.39 35.35 26.70
N VAL A 11 19.66 36.07 25.60
CA VAL A 11 19.24 35.67 24.25
C VAL A 11 19.84 34.32 23.86
N ARG A 12 21.12 34.08 24.17
CA ARG A 12 21.74 32.78 23.89
C ARG A 12 21.15 31.65 24.71
N TYR A 13 20.80 31.92 25.97
CA TYR A 13 20.15 30.94 26.83
C TYR A 13 18.76 30.58 26.32
N ASP A 14 17.97 31.58 25.92
CA ASP A 14 16.64 31.41 25.34
C ASP A 14 16.68 30.57 24.06
N ILE A 15 17.59 30.90 23.13
CA ILE A 15 17.81 30.11 21.90
C ILE A 15 18.25 28.69 22.23
N ALA A 16 19.13 28.50 23.21
CA ALA A 16 19.59 27.16 23.59
C ALA A 16 18.45 26.30 24.13
N MET A 17 17.56 26.89 24.94
CA MET A 17 16.36 26.20 25.43
C MET A 17 15.40 25.85 24.29
N GLU A 18 15.11 26.79 23.40
CA GLU A 18 14.24 26.54 22.24
C GLU A 18 14.80 25.43 21.32
N MET A 19 16.12 25.38 21.13
CA MET A 19 16.76 24.34 20.33
C MET A 19 16.66 22.95 20.96
N VAL A 20 16.64 22.84 22.29
CA VAL A 20 16.45 21.55 22.99
C VAL A 20 15.06 21.01 22.72
N ASP A 21 14.03 21.85 22.85
CA ASP A 21 12.63 21.44 22.63
C ASP A 21 12.40 21.06 21.16
N ARG A 22 12.86 21.90 20.23
CA ARG A 22 12.77 21.61 18.78
C ARG A 22 13.53 20.35 18.40
N ARG A 23 14.67 20.09 19.04
CA ARG A 23 15.44 18.87 18.80
C ARG A 23 14.68 17.64 19.29
N ALA A 24 14.07 17.69 20.46
CA ALA A 24 13.27 16.59 20.98
C ALA A 24 12.09 16.26 20.06
N GLU A 25 11.39 17.28 19.55
CA GLU A 25 10.31 17.10 18.57
C GLU A 25 10.82 16.50 17.25
N ALA A 26 11.95 16.99 16.73
CA ALA A 26 12.55 16.48 15.50
C ALA A 26 13.01 15.02 15.65
N GLU A 27 13.60 14.66 16.80
CA GLU A 27 14.02 13.28 17.09
C GLU A 27 12.82 12.33 17.18
N GLN A 28 11.71 12.77 17.80
CA GLN A 28 10.47 11.98 17.83
C GLN A 28 9.89 11.78 16.43
N GLN A 29 9.81 12.83 15.62
CA GLN A 29 9.30 12.74 14.25
C GLN A 29 10.19 11.82 13.40
N ALA A 30 11.51 11.93 13.53
CA ALA A 30 12.45 11.06 12.84
C ALA A 30 12.27 9.58 13.22
N ALA A 31 12.06 9.29 14.52
CA ALA A 31 11.82 7.94 14.99
C ALA A 31 10.54 7.33 14.37
N VAL A 32 9.44 8.08 14.37
CA VAL A 32 8.16 7.65 13.76
C VAL A 32 8.31 7.42 12.25
N LEU A 33 9.01 8.32 11.55
CA LEU A 33 9.25 8.16 10.11
C LEU A 33 10.12 6.94 9.81
N GLN A 34 11.14 6.69 10.63
CA GLN A 34 12.02 5.54 10.45
C GLN A 34 11.29 4.22 10.66
N GLU A 35 10.41 4.13 11.65
CA GLU A 35 9.55 2.96 11.89
C GLU A 35 8.65 2.70 10.67
N ARG A 36 7.95 3.73 10.18
CA ARG A 36 7.11 3.61 8.97
C ARG A 36 7.88 3.19 7.73
N LEU A 37 9.11 3.69 7.56
CA LEU A 37 9.97 3.30 6.44
C LEU A 37 10.29 1.82 6.54
N ASN A 38 10.68 1.33 7.71
CA ASN A 38 11.03 -0.07 7.93
C ASN A 38 9.83 -1.00 7.66
N ASP A 39 8.64 -0.64 8.16
CA ASP A 39 7.41 -1.41 7.92
C ASP A 39 7.07 -1.50 6.43
N LEU A 40 7.11 -0.35 5.74
CA LEU A 40 6.82 -0.28 4.31
C LEU A 40 7.87 -1.05 3.50
N GLN A 41 9.13 -1.02 3.92
CA GLN A 41 10.19 -1.77 3.27
C GLN A 41 10.00 -3.28 3.44
N ALA A 42 9.57 -3.73 4.62
CA ALA A 42 9.23 -5.13 4.85
C ALA A 42 8.03 -5.59 4.01
N GLU A 43 7.01 -4.75 3.87
CA GLU A 43 5.84 -5.02 3.02
C GLU A 43 6.22 -5.08 1.53
N VAL A 44 7.04 -4.14 1.07
CA VAL A 44 7.56 -4.15 -0.30
C VAL A 44 8.42 -5.39 -0.55
N GLU A 45 9.31 -5.75 0.37
CA GLU A 45 10.13 -6.95 0.24
C GLU A 45 9.25 -8.21 0.15
N TYR A 46 8.24 -8.32 1.00
CA TYR A 46 7.26 -9.41 0.96
C TYR A 46 6.51 -9.47 -0.38
N LEU A 47 6.00 -8.34 -0.88
CA LEU A 47 5.27 -8.25 -2.14
C LEU A 47 6.17 -8.43 -3.38
N SER A 48 7.45 -8.08 -3.27
CA SER A 48 8.42 -8.24 -4.36
C SER A 48 8.93 -9.66 -4.52
N ASN A 49 8.74 -10.51 -3.51
CA ASN A 49 9.14 -11.91 -3.56
C ASN A 49 8.12 -12.72 -4.39
N ASP A 50 8.61 -13.58 -5.28
CA ASP A 50 7.77 -14.38 -6.19
C ASP A 50 6.67 -15.17 -5.45
N ARG A 51 6.96 -15.63 -4.23
CA ARG A 51 5.99 -16.31 -3.35
C ARG A 51 4.86 -15.40 -2.84
N GLY A 52 5.15 -14.13 -2.58
CA GLY A 52 4.16 -13.14 -2.13
C GLY A 52 3.22 -12.75 -3.27
N ILE A 53 3.78 -12.60 -4.47
CA ILE A 53 3.01 -12.36 -5.70
C ILE A 53 2.09 -13.54 -5.99
N GLU A 54 2.59 -14.77 -5.95
CA GLU A 54 1.76 -15.98 -6.21
C GLU A 54 0.64 -16.14 -5.18
N ALA A 55 0.91 -15.87 -3.89
CA ALA A 55 -0.09 -15.98 -2.83
C ALA A 55 -1.22 -14.95 -2.98
N GLU A 56 -0.90 -13.70 -3.31
CA GLU A 56 -1.92 -12.66 -3.54
C GLU A 56 -2.68 -12.87 -4.86
N MET A 57 -2.00 -13.35 -5.92
CA MET A 57 -2.66 -13.71 -7.17
C MET A 57 -3.69 -14.85 -6.97
N ARG A 58 -3.36 -15.87 -6.16
CA ARG A 58 -4.31 -16.94 -5.79
C ARG A 58 -5.51 -16.43 -4.98
N ARG A 59 -5.30 -15.48 -4.06
CA ARG A 59 -6.37 -14.92 -3.21
C ARG A 59 -7.31 -14.01 -3.99
N GLN A 60 -6.75 -13.12 -4.82
CA GLN A 60 -7.50 -12.03 -5.42
C GLN A 60 -8.05 -12.38 -6.81
N PHE A 61 -7.44 -13.32 -7.53
CA PHE A 61 -7.73 -13.57 -8.95
C PHE A 61 -8.08 -15.03 -9.32
N ASP A 62 -8.26 -15.94 -8.34
CA ASP A 62 -8.59 -17.37 -8.54
C ASP A 62 -7.72 -18.05 -9.63
N VAL A 63 -6.43 -17.75 -9.60
CA VAL A 63 -5.46 -18.22 -10.60
C VAL A 63 -4.79 -19.48 -10.09
N SER A 64 -4.95 -20.59 -10.82
CA SER A 64 -4.28 -21.86 -10.58
C SER A 64 -3.18 -22.15 -11.63
N LEU A 65 -2.25 -23.05 -11.31
CA LEU A 65 -1.20 -23.42 -12.28
C LEU A 65 -1.80 -24.18 -13.48
N PRO A 66 -1.16 -24.12 -14.67
CA PRO A 66 -1.60 -24.91 -15.82
C PRO A 66 -1.58 -26.41 -15.48
N GLY A 67 -2.76 -27.03 -15.40
CA GLY A 67 -2.93 -28.45 -15.06
C GLY A 67 -3.47 -28.74 -13.66
N GLU A 68 -3.77 -27.72 -12.86
CA GLU A 68 -4.40 -27.86 -11.54
C GLU A 68 -5.94 -27.80 -11.67
N GLN A 69 -6.65 -28.79 -11.12
CA GLN A 69 -8.11 -28.93 -11.26
C GLN A 69 -8.81 -28.26 -10.06
N VAL A 70 -9.48 -27.13 -10.30
CA VAL A 70 -10.22 -26.39 -9.26
C VAL A 70 -11.63 -26.98 -9.14
N VAL A 71 -12.00 -27.44 -7.94
CA VAL A 71 -13.35 -27.94 -7.63
C VAL A 71 -14.09 -26.85 -6.85
N VAL A 72 -14.95 -26.10 -7.53
CA VAL A 72 -15.87 -25.15 -6.89
C VAL A 72 -17.11 -25.93 -6.46
N ILE A 73 -17.25 -26.13 -5.14
CA ILE A 73 -18.46 -26.72 -4.56
C ILE A 73 -19.42 -25.56 -4.32
N VAL A 74 -20.44 -25.46 -5.16
CA VAL A 74 -21.59 -24.58 -4.91
C VAL A 74 -22.61 -25.41 -4.15
N GLU A 75 -23.16 -24.89 -3.06
CA GLU A 75 -24.34 -25.50 -2.44
C GLU A 75 -25.51 -25.36 -3.41
N ASP A 76 -26.09 -26.49 -3.81
CA ASP A 76 -27.22 -26.54 -4.74
C ASP A 76 -28.43 -25.84 -4.09
N GLU A 77 -28.68 -24.59 -4.46
CA GLU A 77 -30.04 -24.05 -4.39
C GLU A 77 -30.84 -24.69 -5.52
N ASP A 78 -31.80 -25.53 -5.11
CA ASP A 78 -32.74 -26.28 -5.92
C ASP A 78 -33.30 -25.50 -7.14
N ASP A 79 -33.37 -26.20 -8.28
CA ASP A 79 -34.23 -25.96 -9.45
C ASP A 79 -34.10 -24.61 -10.22
N GLY A 80 -33.08 -24.50 -11.08
CA GLY A 80 -32.99 -23.50 -12.16
C GLY A 80 -32.81 -24.12 -13.56
N PRO A 81 -33.34 -23.52 -14.65
CA PRO A 81 -33.46 -24.19 -15.95
C PRO A 81 -32.11 -24.52 -16.59
N VAL A 82 -32.04 -25.72 -17.18
CA VAL A 82 -30.88 -26.27 -17.91
C VAL A 82 -30.34 -25.25 -18.91
N VAL A 83 -29.15 -24.72 -18.64
CA VAL A 83 -28.45 -23.81 -19.55
C VAL A 83 -27.66 -24.66 -20.55
N GLU A 84 -28.13 -24.71 -21.80
CA GLU A 84 -27.38 -25.32 -22.89
C GLU A 84 -26.06 -24.56 -23.15
N PRO A 85 -24.94 -25.24 -23.45
CA PRO A 85 -23.67 -24.58 -23.71
C PRO A 85 -23.76 -23.79 -25.02
N LEU A 86 -23.76 -22.45 -24.90
CA LEU A 86 -23.78 -21.55 -26.05
C LEU A 86 -22.48 -21.69 -26.84
N ALA A 87 -22.56 -22.33 -28.00
CA ALA A 87 -21.49 -22.34 -28.97
C ALA A 87 -21.35 -20.96 -29.66
N THR A 88 -20.10 -20.51 -29.73
CA THR A 88 -19.50 -19.64 -30.77
C THR A 88 -19.56 -18.12 -30.57
N THR A 89 -18.38 -17.58 -30.24
CA THR A 89 -17.74 -16.35 -30.73
C THR A 89 -18.66 -15.28 -31.34
N THR A 90 -19.05 -14.31 -30.53
CA THR A 90 -19.36 -12.96 -31.02
C THR A 90 -18.08 -12.13 -31.00
N PRO A 91 -17.65 -11.49 -32.12
CA PRO A 91 -16.50 -10.59 -32.08
C PRO A 91 -16.88 -9.35 -31.27
N GLN A 92 -16.45 -9.29 -30.00
CA GLN A 92 -16.57 -8.09 -29.20
C GLN A 92 -15.73 -6.98 -29.86
N LYS A 93 -16.42 -5.95 -30.34
CA LYS A 93 -15.79 -4.74 -30.86
C LYS A 93 -15.12 -4.02 -29.68
N HIS A 94 -13.82 -4.25 -29.50
CA HIS A 94 -13.01 -3.57 -28.49
C HIS A 94 -13.15 -2.05 -28.65
N LYS A 95 -13.92 -1.42 -27.77
CA LYS A 95 -13.90 0.03 -27.63
C LYS A 95 -12.57 0.41 -27.01
N ARG A 96 -11.82 1.29 -27.68
CA ARG A 96 -10.51 1.72 -27.19
C ARG A 96 -10.73 2.68 -26.02
N TRP A 97 -9.99 2.46 -24.93
CA TRP A 97 -10.14 3.13 -23.63
C TRP A 97 -10.13 4.67 -23.68
N TYR A 98 -9.46 5.26 -24.67
CA TYR A 98 -9.36 6.72 -24.85
C TYR A 98 -10.63 7.39 -25.42
N GLN A 99 -11.65 6.63 -25.82
CA GLN A 99 -12.91 7.20 -26.32
C GLN A 99 -13.87 7.66 -25.22
N PHE A 100 -13.53 7.44 -23.94
CA PHE A 100 -14.40 7.73 -22.80
C PHE A 100 -14.36 9.20 -22.33
N TRP A 101 -13.35 9.97 -22.73
CA TRP A 101 -13.11 11.34 -22.24
C TRP A 101 -13.35 12.42 -23.30
N ARG A 102 -14.35 12.21 -24.17
CA ARG A 102 -14.83 13.23 -25.12
C ARG A 102 -16.14 13.83 -24.66
#